data_AF-A0A060CDU1-F1
#
_entry.id   AF-A0A060CDU1-F1
#
_cell.length_a   1.000
_cell.length_b   1.000
_cell.length_c   1.000
_cell.angle_alpha   90.00
_cell.angle_beta   90.00
_cell.angle_gamma   90.00
#
_symmetry.space_group_name_H-M   'P 1'
#
loop_
_entity.id
_entity.type
_entity.pdbx_description
1 polymer ?
#
loop_
_entity_poly.entity_id
_entity_poly.type
_entity_poly.pdbx_seq_one_letter_code
_entity_poly.pdbx_strand_id
1 'polypeptide(L)'
;DQSPKGVMLIAHNETSGNAAHYETQLQDAFALYQRLGIGAVKTGYVADAGQAKVLGADGKVHYAWHEGQAMVRHYQKVVDVGAAHHIAIDAHEPVKDTGLRRTYPNFLGPRRRA
;
A
#
# COMPACT_ATOMS: atom_id res chain seq x y z
N ASP A 1 -14.60 12.31 -13.88
CA ASP A 1 -14.52 13.12 -15.11
C ASP A 1 -13.12 12.92 -15.69
N GLN A 2 -13.04 12.45 -16.93
CA GLN A 2 -11.78 11.98 -17.55
C GLN A 2 -10.94 13.18 -18.00
N SER A 3 -9.61 13.08 -17.92
CA SER A 3 -8.76 14.17 -18.41
C SER A 3 -9.01 14.44 -19.90
N PRO A 4 -8.82 15.68 -20.42
CA PRO A 4 -9.05 16.00 -21.83
C PRO A 4 -8.24 15.14 -22.81
N LYS A 5 -7.20 14.46 -22.32
CA LYS A 5 -6.33 13.58 -23.10
C LYS A 5 -6.71 12.09 -22.99
N GLY A 6 -7.72 11.74 -22.19
CA GLY A 6 -8.07 10.34 -21.90
C GLY A 6 -7.00 9.59 -21.10
N VAL A 7 -6.11 10.31 -20.41
CA VAL A 7 -5.02 9.74 -19.60
C VAL A 7 -5.32 9.93 -18.12
N MET A 8 -5.03 8.92 -17.30
CA MET A 8 -5.21 8.97 -15.85
C MET A 8 -3.86 9.06 -15.15
N LEU A 9 -3.83 9.80 -14.03
CA LEU A 9 -2.71 9.75 -13.10
C LEU A 9 -2.77 8.45 -12.29
N ILE A 10 -1.61 7.84 -12.06
CA ILE A 10 -1.42 6.75 -11.09
C ILE A 10 -0.64 7.36 -9.93
N ALA A 11 -1.20 7.29 -8.71
CA ALA A 11 -0.56 7.83 -7.52
C ALA A 11 0.68 7.01 -7.14
N HIS A 12 1.55 7.60 -6.30
CA HIS A 12 2.76 6.95 -5.81
C HIS A 12 2.96 7.24 -4.33
N ASN A 13 3.00 6.18 -3.52
CA ASN A 13 3.17 6.25 -2.07
C ASN A 13 4.41 5.44 -1.66
N GLU A 14 5.56 6.09 -1.68
CA GLU A 14 6.79 5.53 -1.11
C GLU A 14 6.79 5.76 0.40
N THR A 15 7.12 4.73 1.17
CA THR A 15 7.11 4.78 2.64
C THR A 15 8.50 4.80 3.25
N SER A 16 9.55 4.46 2.48
CA SER A 16 10.90 4.20 2.99
C SER A 16 10.86 3.22 4.17
N GLY A 17 10.02 2.19 4.04
CA GLY A 17 9.78 1.16 5.05
C GLY A 17 8.92 1.58 6.24
N ASN A 18 8.47 2.84 6.33
CA ASN A 18 7.76 3.36 7.50
C ASN A 18 6.24 3.21 7.40
N ALA A 19 5.77 1.97 7.53
CA ALA A 19 4.34 1.63 7.59
C ALA A 19 3.61 2.35 8.73
N ALA A 20 4.25 2.50 9.90
CA ALA A 20 3.67 3.19 11.06
C ALA A 20 3.25 4.64 10.73
N HIS A 21 4.10 5.38 10.02
CA HIS A 21 3.79 6.74 9.60
C HIS A 21 2.80 6.80 8.42
N TYR A 22 2.92 5.86 7.48
CA TYR A 22 2.02 5.82 6.33
C TYR A 22 0.56 5.57 6.77
N GLU A 23 0.35 4.68 7.74
CA GLU A 23 -0.99 4.38 8.25
C GLU A 23 -1.70 5.58 8.88
N THR A 24 -0.98 6.58 9.42
CA THR A 24 -1.61 7.78 9.98
C THR A 24 -2.16 8.72 8.90
N GLN A 25 -1.76 8.54 7.64
CA GLN A 25 -2.17 9.37 6.51
C GLN A 25 -2.98 8.60 5.46
N LEU A 26 -3.09 7.27 5.62
CA LEU A 26 -3.62 6.36 4.60
C LEU A 26 -5.04 6.73 4.15
N GLN A 27 -5.94 6.99 5.11
CA GLN A 27 -7.34 7.36 4.81
C GLN A 27 -7.44 8.68 4.06
N ASP A 28 -6.75 9.72 4.54
CA ASP A 28 -6.79 11.05 3.92
C ASP A 28 -6.18 11.05 2.51
N ALA A 29 -5.09 10.30 2.32
CA ALA A 29 -4.46 10.12 1.02
C ALA A 29 -5.41 9.44 0.02
N PHE A 30 -6.07 8.36 0.41
CA PHE A 30 -6.97 7.63 -0.49
C PHE A 30 -8.27 8.40 -0.75
N ALA A 31 -8.78 9.13 0.24
CA ALA A 31 -9.89 10.06 0.05
C ALA A 31 -9.51 11.18 -0.95
N LEU A 32 -8.27 11.70 -0.89
CA LEU A 32 -7.78 12.66 -1.88
C LEU A 32 -7.73 12.05 -3.27
N TYR A 33 -7.15 10.86 -3.42
CA TYR A 33 -7.07 10.18 -4.72
C TYR A 33 -8.46 9.93 -5.33
N GLN A 34 -9.41 9.48 -4.52
CA GLN A 34 -10.79 9.30 -4.96
C GLN A 34 -11.42 10.61 -5.43
N ARG A 35 -11.25 11.71 -4.68
CA ARG A 35 -11.73 13.05 -5.09
C ARG A 35 -11.11 13.52 -6.41
N LEU A 36 -9.85 13.18 -6.64
CA LEU A 36 -9.12 13.51 -7.87
C LEU A 36 -9.42 12.54 -9.04
N GLY A 37 -10.22 11.50 -8.82
CA GLY A 37 -10.52 10.48 -9.83
C GLY A 37 -9.35 9.55 -10.15
N ILE A 38 -8.39 9.40 -9.24
CA ILE A 38 -7.25 8.48 -9.38
C ILE A 38 -7.70 7.06 -9.02
N GLY A 39 -7.64 6.15 -9.99
CA GLY A 39 -8.10 4.75 -9.82
C GLY A 39 -7.01 3.75 -9.43
N ALA A 40 -5.74 4.15 -9.34
CA ALA A 40 -4.65 3.24 -9.00
C ALA A 40 -3.52 3.96 -8.26
N VAL A 41 -2.84 3.24 -7.38
CA VAL A 41 -1.65 3.69 -6.65
C VAL A 41 -0.55 2.63 -6.69
N LYS A 42 0.68 3.09 -6.90
CA LYS A 42 1.88 2.31 -6.63
C LYS A 42 2.36 2.58 -5.21
N THR A 43 2.48 1.56 -4.37
CA THR A 43 3.09 1.69 -3.03
C THR A 43 4.51 1.16 -3.03
N GLY A 44 5.41 1.73 -2.23
CA GLY A 44 6.79 1.28 -2.05
C GLY A 44 7.18 1.14 -0.58
N TYR A 45 8.02 0.15 -0.28
CA TYR A 45 8.43 -0.18 1.08
C TYR A 45 9.94 -0.41 1.18
N VAL A 46 10.73 0.44 0.52
CA VAL A 46 12.19 0.28 0.48
C VAL A 46 12.77 0.40 1.89
N ALA A 47 13.33 -0.70 2.38
CA ALA A 47 14.14 -0.79 3.59
C ALA A 47 14.97 -2.06 3.54
N ASP A 48 16.07 -2.12 4.29
CA ASP A 48 16.82 -3.36 4.43
C ASP A 48 15.98 -4.42 5.14
N ALA A 49 16.41 -5.68 4.97
CA ALA A 49 15.84 -6.84 5.63
C ALA A 49 15.68 -6.61 7.15
N GLY A 50 14.45 -6.74 7.65
CA GLY A 50 14.13 -6.55 9.06
C GLY A 50 14.06 -5.09 9.52
N GLN A 51 14.10 -4.12 8.60
CA GLN A 51 14.08 -2.69 8.94
C GLN A 51 12.78 -1.95 8.59
N ALA A 52 11.73 -2.66 8.16
CA ALA A 52 10.40 -2.06 8.08
C ALA A 52 9.95 -1.59 9.46
N LYS A 53 9.21 -0.48 9.55
CA LYS A 53 8.80 0.15 10.81
C LYS A 53 7.29 0.07 10.95
N VAL A 54 6.83 -0.62 11.99
CA VAL A 54 5.40 -0.82 12.30
C VAL A 54 5.07 -0.22 13.66
N LEU A 55 3.80 0.18 13.85
CA LEU A 55 3.32 0.62 15.16
C LEU A 55 2.97 -0.60 16.01
N GLY A 56 3.63 -0.74 17.16
CA GLY A 56 3.36 -1.78 18.14
C GLY A 56 2.11 -1.50 18.97
N ALA A 57 1.61 -2.53 19.66
CA ALA A 57 0.48 -2.39 20.58
C ALA A 57 0.77 -1.48 21.78
N ASP A 58 2.05 -1.25 22.07
CA ASP A 58 2.54 -0.30 23.09
C ASP A 58 2.59 1.16 22.58
N GLY A 59 2.15 1.41 21.34
CA GLY A 59 2.17 2.72 20.71
C GLY A 59 3.56 3.17 20.26
N LYS A 60 4.58 2.30 20.28
CA LYS A 60 5.94 2.62 19.83
C LYS A 60 6.22 2.04 18.46
N VAL A 61 7.20 2.60 17.77
CA VAL A 61 7.68 2.07 16.48
C VAL A 61 8.63 0.90 16.73
N HIS A 62 8.39 -0.22 16.06
CA HIS A 62 9.24 -1.41 16.10
C HIS A 62 9.72 -1.80 14.71
N TYR A 63 10.89 -2.41 14.66
CA TYR A 63 11.42 -3.00 13.44
C TYR A 63 10.75 -4.33 13.13
N ALA A 64 10.51 -4.58 11.84
CA ALA A 64 9.82 -5.76 11.35
C ALA A 64 10.39 -6.21 10.00
N TRP A 65 10.17 -7.49 9.70
CA TRP A 65 10.36 -8.07 8.37
C TRP A 65 9.14 -7.77 7.49
N HIS A 66 9.36 -7.50 6.20
CA HIS A 66 8.30 -7.31 5.20
C HIS A 66 7.36 -8.53 5.14
N GLU A 67 7.88 -9.74 5.31
CA GLU A 67 7.10 -10.98 5.30
C GLU A 67 6.53 -11.35 6.67
N GLY A 68 6.85 -10.59 7.72
CA GLY A 68 6.36 -10.81 9.07
C GLY A 68 4.87 -10.50 9.20
N GLN A 69 4.23 -11.09 10.22
CA GLN A 69 2.79 -10.94 10.44
C GLN A 69 2.33 -9.48 10.54
N ALA A 70 3.13 -8.60 11.15
CA ALA A 70 2.80 -7.18 11.27
C ALA A 70 2.70 -6.48 9.90
N MET A 71 3.66 -6.73 9.01
CA MET A 71 3.65 -6.17 7.65
C MET A 71 2.60 -6.83 6.76
N VAL A 72 2.34 -8.13 6.91
CA VAL A 72 1.21 -8.80 6.22
C VAL A 72 -0.12 -8.12 6.55
N ARG A 73 -0.36 -7.78 7.83
CA ARG A 73 -1.55 -7.03 8.24
C ARG A 73 -1.57 -5.62 7.65
N HIS A 74 -0.42 -4.94 7.61
CA HIS A 74 -0.29 -3.63 6.97
C HIS A 74 -0.69 -3.66 5.50
N TYR A 75 -0.14 -4.60 4.70
CA TYR A 75 -0.49 -4.72 3.29
C TYR A 75 -1.98 -5.00 3.09
N GLN A 76 -2.56 -5.90 3.90
CA GLN A 76 -4.00 -6.17 3.84
C GLN A 76 -4.81 -4.90 4.15
N LYS A 77 -4.42 -4.12 5.17
CA LYS A 77 -5.07 -2.83 5.48
C LYS A 77 -5.01 -1.86 4.29
N VAL A 78 -3.88 -1.76 3.59
CA VAL A 78 -3.78 -0.91 2.40
C VAL A 78 -4.68 -1.40 1.27
N VAL A 79 -4.76 -2.72 1.05
CA VAL A 79 -5.67 -3.33 0.07
C VAL A 79 -7.14 -3.07 0.41
N ASP A 80 -7.54 -3.21 1.68
CA ASP A 80 -8.91 -2.99 2.14
C ASP A 80 -9.31 -1.51 1.99
N VAL A 81 -8.43 -0.58 2.38
CA VAL A 81 -8.68 0.86 2.21
C VAL A 81 -8.74 1.23 0.73
N GLY A 82 -7.86 0.65 -0.11
CA GLY A 82 -7.94 0.78 -1.55
C GLY A 82 -9.29 0.33 -2.10
N ALA A 83 -9.78 -0.83 -1.68
CA ALA A 83 -11.07 -1.35 -2.13
C ALA A 83 -12.22 -0.40 -1.74
N ALA A 84 -12.20 0.12 -0.51
CA ALA A 84 -13.23 1.07 -0.03
C ALA A 84 -13.28 2.38 -0.83
N HIS A 85 -12.15 2.81 -1.41
CA HIS A 85 -12.05 4.01 -2.24
C HIS A 85 -12.07 3.73 -3.75
N HIS A 86 -12.30 2.48 -4.17
CA HIS A 86 -12.23 2.04 -5.57
C HIS A 86 -10.85 2.28 -6.22
N ILE A 87 -9.78 2.04 -5.47
CA ILE A 87 -8.39 2.23 -5.88
C ILE A 87 -7.69 0.87 -5.96
N ALA A 88 -7.05 0.62 -7.10
CA ALA A 88 -6.20 -0.54 -7.32
C ALA A 88 -4.78 -0.33 -6.77
N ILE A 89 -4.16 -1.39 -6.23
CA ILE A 89 -2.84 -1.36 -5.58
C ILE A 89 -1.82 -2.15 -6.42
N ASP A 90 -0.72 -1.50 -6.80
CA ASP A 90 0.53 -2.11 -7.29
C ASP A 90 1.60 -1.95 -6.20
N ALA A 91 1.91 -3.02 -5.48
CA ALA A 91 2.82 -2.95 -4.33
C ALA A 91 4.25 -3.38 -4.71
N HIS A 92 5.21 -2.49 -4.46
CA HIS A 92 6.65 -2.75 -4.52
C HIS A 92 7.20 -3.07 -3.13
N GLU A 93 8.22 -3.95 -3.06
CA GLU A 93 8.74 -4.51 -1.80
C GLU A 93 7.67 -5.08 -0.82
N PRO A 94 6.64 -5.79 -1.30
CA PRO A 94 5.61 -6.34 -0.41
C PRO A 94 5.97 -7.74 0.09
N VAL A 95 5.08 -8.34 0.88
CA VAL A 95 5.04 -9.80 1.03
C VAL A 95 4.81 -10.47 -0.33
N LYS A 96 5.38 -11.67 -0.53
CA LYS A 96 5.20 -12.46 -1.77
C LYS A 96 3.72 -12.71 -2.10
N ASP A 97 3.40 -12.85 -3.39
CA ASP A 97 2.05 -13.23 -3.82
C ASP A 97 1.69 -14.62 -3.28
N THR A 98 0.44 -14.75 -2.82
CA THR A 98 -0.18 -16.00 -2.35
C THR A 98 -1.55 -16.22 -2.98
N GLY A 99 -1.92 -15.44 -3.99
CA GLY A 99 -3.20 -15.54 -4.70
C GLY A 99 -4.32 -14.68 -4.13
N LEU A 100 -4.03 -13.79 -3.17
CA LEU A 100 -5.03 -12.92 -2.53
C LEU A 100 -5.81 -12.06 -3.52
N ARG A 101 -5.27 -11.78 -4.72
CA ARG A 101 -5.99 -11.11 -5.82
C ARG A 101 -7.29 -11.82 -6.24
N ARG A 102 -7.43 -13.13 -5.98
CA ARG A 102 -8.71 -13.85 -6.18
C ARG A 102 -9.79 -13.34 -5.23
N THR A 103 -9.43 -13.03 -3.99
CA THR A 103 -10.33 -12.50 -2.95
C THR A 103 -10.46 -10.98 -3.05
N TYR A 104 -9.37 -10.30 -3.39
CA TYR A 104 -9.25 -8.84 -3.48
C TYR A 104 -8.77 -8.43 -4.88
N PRO A 105 -9.67 -8.33 -5.88
CA PRO A 105 -9.29 -8.04 -7.26
C PRO A 105 -8.62 -6.68 -7.48
N ASN A 106 -8.75 -5.75 -6.53
CA ASN A 106 -8.06 -4.47 -6.57
C ASN A 106 -6.56 -4.59 -6.23
N PHE A 107 -6.10 -5.71 -5.68
CA PHE A 107 -4.67 -5.98 -5.51
C PHE A 107 -4.11 -6.59 -6.80
N LEU A 108 -3.57 -5.75 -7.69
CA LEU A 108 -3.17 -6.13 -9.05
C LEU A 108 -1.97 -7.10 -9.07
N GLY A 109 -1.16 -7.04 -8.02
CA GLY A 109 -0.07 -7.97 -7.78
C GLY A 109 1.16 -7.29 -7.20
N PRO A 110 1.98 -8.04 -6.45
CA PRO A 110 3.24 -7.55 -5.92
C PRO A 110 4.36 -7.58 -6.97
N ARG A 111 5.25 -6.57 -6.98
CA ARG A 111 6.53 -6.62 -7.67
C ARG A 111 7.70 -6.69 -6.68
N ARG A 112 8.39 -7.84 -6.67
CA ARG A 112 9.78 -7.95 -6.20
C ARG A 112 10.68 -7.83 -7.42
N ARG A 113 11.62 -6.88 -7.43
CA ARG A 113 12.78 -7.03 -8.31
C ARG A 113 13.57 -8.23 -7.77
N ALA A 114 13.77 -9.22 -8.63
CA ALA A 114 14.68 -10.33 -8.37
C ALA A 114 16.12 -9.82 -8.27
#